data_AF-A0A7I9VHC6-F1
#
_entry.id   AF-A0A7I9VHC6-F1
#
_cell.length_a   1.000
_cell.length_b   1.000
_cell.length_c   1.000
_cell.angle_alpha   90.00
_cell.angle_beta   90.00
_cell.angle_gamma   90.00
#
_symmetry.space_group_name_H-M   'P 1'
#
loop_
_entity.id
_entity.type
_entity.pdbx_description
1 polymer ?
#
loop_
_entity_poly.entity_id
_entity_poly.type
_entity_poly.pdbx_seq_one_letter_code
_entity_poly.pdbx_strand_id
1 'polypeptide(L)'
;MQFCEELLPRQVTWIEHPTLLTFLVTTGQPGTHPEVALVRVARVTPGGAPTDVDVHVRGALPRPLLAGENVTVSVSDYRSVHGFQLKTPALRACGAEAEAYEVPGRGELLLHARQTFTVHHGPYDLNFFERVPFEDVARTVSSATHGLLAMGPQANVTPRFVWHRELRNGRLATFHGDGLTMKTLRNLQVNRTSVRVIFDLAKLEGYAIYGQTEEVTPEAEPEGWRAISAGFDAIGFGRPSKVFRHLSDRILPLALAPG
;
A
#
# COMPACT_ATOMS: atom_id res chain seq x y z
N MET A 1 1.68 16.43 15.73
CA MET A 1 1.92 15.86 17.08
C MET A 1 0.65 15.31 17.69
N GLN A 2 -0.46 16.05 17.70
CA GLN A 2 -1.78 15.60 18.21
C GLN A 2 -2.22 14.21 17.67
N PHE A 3 -2.02 13.92 16.39
CA PHE A 3 -2.35 12.59 15.83
C PHE A 3 -1.38 11.46 16.25
N CYS A 4 -0.10 11.76 16.53
CA CYS A 4 0.80 10.74 17.07
C CYS A 4 0.30 10.30 18.46
N GLU A 5 -0.21 11.24 19.25
CA GLU A 5 -0.85 10.97 20.55
C GLU A 5 -2.19 10.22 20.42
N GLU A 6 -2.97 10.48 19.36
CA GLU A 6 -4.22 9.74 19.06
C GLU A 6 -3.99 8.31 18.51
N LEU A 7 -2.89 8.10 17.77
CA LEU A 7 -2.47 6.76 17.33
C LEU A 7 -1.85 5.95 18.46
N LEU A 8 -1.12 6.58 19.39
CA LEU A 8 -0.40 5.91 20.48
C LEU A 8 -1.23 4.95 21.35
N PRO A 9 -2.54 5.16 21.60
CA PRO A 9 -3.39 4.18 22.27
C PRO A 9 -4.07 3.17 21.32
N ARG A 10 -4.19 3.48 20.02
CA ARG A 10 -4.82 2.59 19.04
C ARG A 10 -3.79 1.63 18.52
N GLN A 11 -3.71 0.44 19.12
CA GLN A 11 -2.81 -0.61 18.63
C GLN A 11 -3.11 -0.87 17.14
N VAL A 12 -2.11 -0.72 16.28
CA VAL A 12 -2.21 -1.06 14.84
C VAL A 12 -1.90 -2.55 14.69
N THR A 13 -2.57 -3.35 15.52
CA THR A 13 -2.49 -4.80 15.49
C THR A 13 -3.55 -5.33 14.56
N TRP A 14 -3.25 -6.47 13.95
CA TRP A 14 -4.30 -7.32 13.43
C TRP A 14 -5.26 -7.65 14.58
N ILE A 15 -6.49 -7.19 14.43
CA ILE A 15 -7.66 -7.59 15.22
C ILE A 15 -8.60 -8.21 14.20
N GLU A 16 -9.42 -9.19 14.60
CA GLU A 16 -10.40 -9.87 13.75
C GLU A 16 -11.30 -8.91 12.93
N HIS A 17 -11.35 -7.62 13.31
CA HIS A 17 -11.85 -6.52 12.49
C HIS A 17 -10.94 -5.27 12.63
N PRO A 18 -9.96 -5.05 11.73
CA PRO A 18 -9.08 -3.90 11.85
C PRO A 18 -9.86 -2.61 11.58
N THR A 19 -9.93 -1.72 12.57
CA THR A 19 -10.50 -0.37 12.39
C THR A 19 -9.54 0.55 11.65
N LEU A 20 -8.23 0.26 11.75
CA LEU A 20 -7.16 1.00 11.08
C LEU A 20 -6.43 0.08 10.11
N LEU A 21 -6.27 0.53 8.88
CA LEU A 21 -5.50 -0.15 7.86
C LEU A 21 -4.15 0.52 7.67
N THR A 22 -3.13 -0.29 7.44
CA THR A 22 -1.77 0.19 7.26
C THR A 22 -1.07 -0.42 6.07
N PHE A 23 -0.41 0.44 5.30
CA PHE A 23 0.29 0.09 4.08
C PHE A 23 1.67 0.71 4.06
N LEU A 24 2.61 0.03 3.41
CA LEU A 24 3.87 0.60 2.97
C LEU A 24 3.82 0.77 1.45
N VAL A 25 4.10 1.99 1.02
CA VAL A 25 4.20 2.35 -0.39
C VAL A 25 5.66 2.67 -0.71
N THR A 26 6.18 2.10 -1.79
CA THR A 26 7.60 2.24 -2.20
C THR A 26 7.72 2.47 -3.69
N THR A 27 8.85 3.02 -4.13
CA THR A 27 9.25 3.16 -5.54
C THR A 27 10.59 2.47 -5.78
N GLY A 28 10.87 2.10 -7.03
CA GLY A 28 12.13 1.44 -7.42
C GLY A 28 13.26 2.40 -7.81
N GLN A 29 13.04 3.72 -7.76
CA GLN A 29 14.02 4.73 -8.19
C GLN A 29 14.59 5.52 -7.00
N PRO A 30 15.92 5.52 -6.79
CA PRO A 30 16.56 6.23 -5.69
C PRO A 30 16.19 7.72 -5.64
N GLY A 31 15.96 8.24 -4.42
CA GLY A 31 15.68 9.66 -4.20
C GLY A 31 14.26 10.11 -4.56
N THR A 32 13.39 9.18 -4.97
CA THR A 32 11.98 9.48 -5.25
C THR A 32 11.07 9.03 -4.11
N HIS A 33 9.98 9.75 -3.90
CA HIS A 33 8.87 9.30 -3.05
C HIS A 33 7.70 8.85 -3.92
N PRO A 34 6.96 7.81 -3.52
CA PRO A 34 5.66 7.57 -4.12
C PRO A 34 4.68 8.67 -3.71
N GLU A 35 3.82 9.07 -4.63
CA GLU A 35 2.63 9.86 -4.31
C GLU A 35 1.45 8.93 -4.07
N VAL A 36 0.57 9.28 -3.12
CA VAL A 36 -0.53 8.40 -2.69
C VAL A 36 -1.86 9.14 -2.60
N ALA A 37 -2.95 8.43 -2.87
CA ALA A 37 -4.32 8.91 -2.68
C ALA A 37 -5.24 7.78 -2.22
N LEU A 38 -6.23 8.11 -1.40
CA LEU A 38 -7.39 7.23 -1.17
C LEU A 38 -8.44 7.54 -2.25
N VAL A 39 -8.85 6.51 -2.97
CA VAL A 39 -9.81 6.63 -4.07
C VAL A 39 -11.00 5.72 -3.85
N ARG A 40 -12.15 6.10 -4.43
CA ARG A 40 -13.34 5.24 -4.43
C ARG A 40 -13.27 4.32 -5.64
N VAL A 41 -13.33 3.01 -5.44
CA VAL A 41 -13.39 2.04 -6.53
C VAL A 41 -14.86 1.94 -6.95
N ALA A 42 -15.16 2.36 -8.18
CA ALA A 42 -16.52 2.33 -8.71
C ALA A 42 -16.86 0.95 -9.28
N ARG A 43 -15.94 0.38 -10.05
CA ARG A 43 -16.05 -0.98 -10.60
C ARG A 43 -14.70 -1.46 -11.13
N VAL A 44 -14.61 -2.77 -11.31
CA VAL A 44 -13.49 -3.44 -11.97
C VAL A 44 -14.04 -4.23 -13.15
N THR A 45 -13.44 -4.09 -14.32
CA THR A 45 -13.87 -4.71 -15.58
C THR A 45 -12.71 -5.43 -16.27
N PRO A 46 -12.98 -6.39 -17.17
CA PRO A 46 -11.94 -7.01 -17.96
C PRO A 46 -11.23 -5.95 -18.83
N GLY A 47 -9.91 -6.06 -18.96
CA GLY A 47 -9.11 -5.25 -19.87
C GLY A 47 -8.95 -5.89 -21.26
N GLY A 48 -7.94 -5.45 -22.01
CA GLY A 48 -7.69 -5.89 -23.39
C GLY A 48 -7.13 -7.32 -23.53
N ALA A 49 -6.61 -7.92 -22.46
CA ALA A 49 -6.12 -9.30 -22.43
C ALA A 49 -6.71 -10.07 -21.22
N PRO A 50 -6.65 -11.42 -21.19
CA PRO A 50 -7.29 -12.23 -20.15
C PRO A 50 -6.85 -11.94 -18.70
N THR A 51 -5.66 -11.37 -18.51
CA THR A 51 -5.11 -11.00 -17.20
C THR A 51 -5.13 -9.49 -16.95
N ASP A 52 -5.59 -8.71 -17.93
CA ASP A 52 -5.69 -7.27 -17.82
C ASP A 52 -6.97 -6.90 -17.10
N VAL A 53 -6.87 -5.83 -16.31
CA VAL A 53 -7.94 -5.38 -15.43
C VAL A 53 -8.07 -3.88 -15.61
N ASP A 54 -9.27 -3.44 -15.97
CA ASP A 54 -9.62 -2.03 -16.01
C ASP A 54 -10.27 -1.64 -14.68
N VAL A 55 -9.73 -0.59 -14.05
CA VAL A 55 -10.18 -0.13 -12.74
C VAL A 55 -10.78 1.26 -12.89
N HIS A 56 -12.09 1.36 -12.69
CA HIS A 56 -12.77 2.64 -12.61
C HIS A 56 -12.71 3.17 -11.20
N VAL A 57 -12.07 4.32 -11.01
CA VAL A 57 -11.99 5.00 -9.71
C VAL A 57 -12.57 6.40 -9.81
N ARG A 58 -13.14 6.87 -8.69
CA ARG A 58 -13.50 8.29 -8.51
C ARG A 58 -12.42 9.00 -7.73
N GLY A 59 -12.10 10.22 -8.18
CA GLY A 59 -11.01 11.05 -7.73
C GLY A 59 -10.08 11.42 -8.88
N ALA A 60 -9.00 12.12 -8.55
CA ALA A 60 -7.93 12.46 -9.48
C ALA A 60 -6.61 11.84 -9.00
N LEU A 61 -5.65 11.74 -9.92
CA LEU A 61 -4.27 11.43 -9.55
C LEU A 61 -3.74 12.59 -8.68
N PRO A 62 -2.92 12.32 -7.64
CA PRO A 62 -2.27 13.37 -6.84
C PRO A 62 -1.57 14.47 -7.65
N ARG A 63 -1.05 14.09 -8.82
CA ARG A 63 -0.42 14.96 -9.82
C ARG A 63 -0.45 14.26 -11.19
N PRO A 64 -0.08 14.94 -12.29
CA PRO A 64 0.18 14.26 -13.56
C PRO A 64 1.22 13.14 -13.42
N LEU A 65 1.01 12.03 -14.15
CA LEU A 65 1.93 10.91 -14.21
C LEU A 65 3.15 11.30 -15.06
N LEU A 66 4.36 11.01 -14.56
CA LEU A 66 5.59 11.33 -15.28
C LEU A 66 6.09 10.13 -16.11
N ALA A 67 6.92 10.40 -17.12
CA ALA A 67 7.56 9.34 -17.89
C ALA A 67 8.38 8.41 -16.97
N GLY A 68 8.26 7.10 -17.20
CA GLY A 68 8.85 6.05 -16.38
C GLY A 68 8.05 5.67 -15.13
N GLU A 69 7.00 6.43 -14.77
CA GLU A 69 6.15 6.12 -13.64
C GLU A 69 4.97 5.25 -14.03
N ASN A 70 4.47 4.49 -13.07
CA ASN A 70 3.22 3.76 -13.19
C ASN A 70 2.23 4.22 -12.13
N VAL A 71 0.95 3.91 -12.36
CA VAL A 71 -0.08 3.94 -11.32
C VAL A 71 -0.26 2.53 -10.78
N THR A 72 -0.43 2.43 -9.48
CA THR A 72 -0.71 1.21 -8.76
C THR A 72 -1.93 1.44 -7.89
N VAL A 73 -2.95 0.59 -7.98
CA VAL A 73 -4.08 0.61 -7.04
C VAL A 73 -4.10 -0.69 -6.26
N SER A 74 -4.08 -0.57 -4.94
CA SER A 74 -4.41 -1.69 -4.06
C SER A 74 -5.91 -1.70 -3.83
N VAL A 75 -6.54 -2.79 -4.23
CA VAL A 75 -7.95 -3.11 -3.97
C VAL A 75 -8.00 -4.33 -3.07
N SER A 76 -8.81 -4.31 -2.02
CA SER A 76 -8.86 -5.43 -1.08
C SER A 76 -10.25 -5.56 -0.48
N ASP A 77 -10.66 -6.80 -0.23
CA ASP A 77 -11.68 -7.09 0.77
C ASP A 77 -10.97 -7.16 2.12
N TYR A 78 -11.12 -6.08 2.88
CA TYR A 78 -10.47 -5.94 4.19
C TYR A 78 -11.00 -6.90 5.24
N ARG A 79 -12.20 -7.48 5.03
CA ARG A 79 -12.79 -8.46 5.95
C ARG A 79 -12.10 -9.82 5.83
N SER A 80 -11.76 -10.22 4.61
CA SER A 80 -11.05 -11.47 4.33
C SER A 80 -9.53 -11.29 4.28
N VAL A 81 -9.04 -10.05 4.45
CA VAL A 81 -7.61 -9.69 4.31
C VAL A 81 -7.07 -10.30 3.01
N HIS A 82 -7.83 -10.10 1.93
CA HIS A 82 -7.50 -10.62 0.62
C HIS A 82 -7.68 -9.53 -0.43
N GLY A 83 -6.74 -9.44 -1.37
CA GLY A 83 -6.74 -8.33 -2.31
C GLY A 83 -5.59 -8.35 -3.28
N PHE A 84 -5.64 -7.38 -4.19
CA PHE A 84 -4.77 -7.30 -5.34
C PHE A 84 -4.14 -5.91 -5.48
N GLN A 85 -2.98 -5.90 -6.11
CA GLN A 85 -2.28 -4.73 -6.58
C GLN A 85 -2.43 -4.75 -8.09
N LEU A 86 -3.18 -3.79 -8.61
CA LEU A 86 -3.47 -3.60 -10.01
C LEU A 86 -2.56 -2.46 -10.51
N LYS A 87 -1.69 -2.76 -11.45
CA LYS A 87 -0.61 -1.87 -11.88
C LYS A 87 -0.66 -1.61 -13.37
N THR A 88 -0.64 -0.34 -13.73
CA THR A 88 -0.55 0.12 -15.12
C THR A 88 0.86 -0.14 -15.66
N PRO A 89 1.06 -0.15 -16.99
CA PRO A 89 2.39 -0.02 -17.54
C PRO A 89 3.04 1.29 -17.06
N ALA A 90 4.38 1.32 -17.08
CA ALA A 90 5.10 2.57 -16.92
C ALA A 90 4.83 3.46 -18.13
N LEU A 91 4.57 4.74 -17.88
CA LEU A 91 4.33 5.73 -18.92
C LEU A 91 5.59 5.87 -19.78
N ARG A 92 5.48 5.61 -21.08
CA ARG A 92 6.64 5.63 -21.97
C ARG A 92 7.18 7.04 -22.20
N ALA A 93 6.27 7.98 -22.41
CA ALA A 93 6.57 9.39 -22.64
C ALA A 93 5.37 10.25 -22.21
N CYS A 94 5.60 11.54 -21.99
CA CYS A 94 4.54 12.53 -21.80
C CYS A 94 3.62 12.52 -23.03
N GLY A 95 2.29 12.52 -22.84
CA GLY A 95 1.32 12.42 -23.93
C GLY A 95 0.87 10.99 -24.27
N ALA A 96 1.46 9.96 -23.64
CA ALA A 96 1.04 8.56 -23.79
C ALA A 96 0.13 8.08 -22.64
N GLU A 97 -0.53 9.00 -21.94
CA GLU A 97 -1.29 8.70 -20.72
C GLU A 97 -2.39 7.68 -20.97
N ALA A 98 -3.03 7.71 -22.16
CA ALA A 98 -4.07 6.78 -22.56
C ALA A 98 -3.65 5.29 -22.52
N GLU A 99 -2.34 4.99 -22.58
CA GLU A 99 -1.86 3.60 -22.40
C GLU A 99 -1.97 3.12 -20.93
N ALA A 100 -1.96 4.07 -19.98
CA ALA A 100 -1.98 3.82 -18.54
C ALA A 100 -3.34 4.18 -17.91
N TYR A 101 -3.95 5.29 -18.31
CA TYR A 101 -5.23 5.74 -17.81
C TYR A 101 -5.96 6.71 -18.75
N GLU A 102 -7.29 6.77 -18.60
CA GLU A 102 -8.17 7.76 -19.23
C GLU A 102 -8.94 8.56 -18.18
N VAL A 103 -9.43 9.73 -18.59
CA VAL A 103 -10.29 10.60 -17.78
C VAL A 103 -11.67 10.69 -18.47
N PRO A 104 -12.53 9.68 -18.33
CA PRO A 104 -13.80 9.61 -19.07
C PRO A 104 -14.80 10.69 -18.66
N GLY A 105 -14.64 11.26 -17.47
CA GLY A 105 -15.51 12.29 -16.93
C GLY A 105 -14.81 13.08 -15.82
N ARG A 106 -15.44 14.18 -15.39
CA ARG A 106 -14.91 14.97 -14.27
C ARG A 106 -14.90 14.12 -13.01
N GLY A 107 -13.71 13.98 -12.40
CA GLY A 107 -13.55 13.19 -11.17
C GLY A 107 -13.57 11.68 -11.38
N GLU A 108 -13.50 11.20 -12.63
CA GLU A 108 -13.40 9.78 -12.95
C GLU A 108 -12.07 9.47 -13.61
N LEU A 109 -11.47 8.36 -13.19
CA LEU A 109 -10.28 7.79 -13.82
C LEU A 109 -10.55 6.34 -14.18
N LEU A 110 -10.18 5.97 -15.40
CA LEU A 110 -10.11 4.59 -15.85
C LEU A 110 -8.63 4.21 -15.90
N LEU A 111 -8.20 3.25 -15.09
CA LEU A 111 -6.82 2.77 -15.07
C LEU A 111 -6.71 1.44 -15.80
N HIS A 112 -5.78 1.35 -16.75
CA HIS A 112 -5.52 0.14 -17.53
C HIS A 112 -4.43 -0.69 -16.86
N ALA A 113 -4.81 -1.53 -15.90
CA ALA A 113 -3.86 -2.40 -15.22
C ALA A 113 -3.51 -3.61 -16.10
N ARG A 114 -2.21 -3.75 -16.40
CA ARG A 114 -1.66 -4.85 -17.21
C ARG A 114 -0.88 -5.86 -16.35
N GLN A 115 -0.77 -5.58 -15.06
CA GLN A 115 -0.11 -6.41 -14.09
C GLN A 115 -0.97 -6.48 -12.83
N THR A 116 -1.37 -7.70 -12.48
CA THR A 116 -2.13 -7.97 -11.26
C THR A 116 -1.30 -8.86 -10.35
N PHE A 117 -1.14 -8.44 -9.10
CA PHE A 117 -0.42 -9.19 -8.08
C PHE A 117 -1.30 -9.41 -6.87
N THR A 118 -1.26 -10.60 -6.29
CA THR A 118 -1.85 -10.84 -4.96
C THR A 118 -1.08 -10.02 -3.91
N VAL A 119 -1.81 -9.30 -3.06
CA VAL A 119 -1.25 -8.34 -2.09
C VAL A 119 -1.26 -8.86 -0.67
N HIS A 120 -2.26 -9.68 -0.34
CA HIS A 120 -2.40 -10.27 0.97
C HIS A 120 -2.23 -11.77 0.89
N HIS A 121 -1.36 -12.26 1.77
CA HIS A 121 -1.33 -13.65 2.19
C HIS A 121 -1.85 -13.64 3.62
N GLY A 122 -3.10 -14.05 3.81
CA GLY A 122 -3.50 -14.53 5.14
C GLY A 122 -2.61 -15.72 5.53
N PRO A 123 -2.71 -16.23 6.77
CA PRO A 123 -1.94 -17.40 7.24
C PRO A 123 -2.03 -18.67 6.36
N TYR A 124 -2.90 -18.67 5.35
CA TYR A 124 -3.35 -19.86 4.64
C TYR A 124 -3.07 -19.86 3.14
N ASP A 125 -2.46 -18.82 2.56
CA ASP A 125 -2.31 -18.78 1.10
C ASP A 125 -1.00 -18.12 0.69
N LEU A 126 0.05 -18.92 0.41
CA LEU A 126 1.39 -18.48 -0.04
C LEU A 126 1.52 -18.43 -1.58
N ASN A 127 0.40 -18.39 -2.30
CA ASN A 127 0.42 -18.47 -3.75
C ASN A 127 0.64 -17.09 -4.40
N PHE A 128 1.88 -16.84 -4.83
CA PHE A 128 2.24 -15.69 -5.65
C PHE A 128 1.80 -15.91 -7.09
N PHE A 129 0.71 -15.26 -7.50
CA PHE A 129 0.30 -15.23 -8.89
C PHE A 129 0.67 -13.87 -9.50
N GLU A 130 1.54 -13.88 -10.52
CA GLU A 130 1.86 -12.70 -11.35
C GLU A 130 0.89 -12.55 -12.54
N ARG A 131 -0.08 -13.46 -12.66
CA ARG A 131 -1.07 -13.55 -13.73
C ARG A 131 -2.40 -14.05 -13.16
N VAL A 132 -2.99 -13.25 -12.29
CA VAL A 132 -4.31 -13.57 -11.71
C VAL A 132 -5.37 -13.41 -12.80
N PRO A 133 -6.21 -14.43 -13.08
CA PRO A 133 -7.35 -14.30 -13.98
C PRO A 133 -8.31 -13.21 -13.51
N PHE A 134 -8.93 -12.50 -14.45
CA PHE A 134 -9.88 -11.44 -14.13
C PHE A 134 -11.01 -11.93 -13.21
N GLU A 135 -11.51 -13.15 -13.39
CA GLU A 135 -12.63 -13.70 -12.63
C GLU A 135 -12.30 -13.82 -11.13
N ASP A 136 -11.07 -14.17 -10.81
CA ASP A 136 -10.59 -14.24 -9.43
C ASP A 136 -10.46 -12.84 -8.81
N VAL A 137 -9.98 -11.88 -9.60
CA VAL A 137 -9.94 -10.47 -9.20
C VAL A 137 -11.35 -9.97 -8.89
N ALA A 138 -12.25 -10.09 -9.86
CA ALA A 138 -13.63 -9.62 -9.79
C ALA A 138 -14.38 -10.23 -8.60
N ARG A 139 -14.22 -11.53 -8.35
CA ARG A 139 -14.85 -12.22 -7.22
C ARG A 139 -14.42 -11.63 -5.88
N THR A 140 -13.11 -11.51 -5.66
CA THR A 140 -12.52 -11.02 -4.40
C THR A 140 -12.83 -9.53 -4.16
N VAL A 141 -12.73 -8.69 -5.20
CA VAL A 141 -12.85 -7.24 -5.04
C VAL A 141 -14.25 -6.72 -5.35
N SER A 142 -15.21 -7.62 -5.57
CA SER A 142 -16.63 -7.28 -5.83
C SER A 142 -17.24 -6.38 -4.76
N SER A 143 -16.76 -6.47 -3.52
CA SER A 143 -17.20 -5.63 -2.40
C SER A 143 -16.27 -4.48 -2.06
N ALA A 144 -15.16 -4.32 -2.80
CA ALA A 144 -14.20 -3.24 -2.56
C ALA A 144 -14.80 -1.90 -3.01
N THR A 145 -15.07 -1.03 -2.05
CA THR A 145 -15.63 0.31 -2.29
C THR A 145 -14.55 1.38 -2.40
N HIS A 146 -13.31 1.06 -2.04
CA HIS A 146 -12.20 2.00 -1.97
C HIS A 146 -10.88 1.28 -2.27
N GLY A 147 -9.86 2.07 -2.58
CA GLY A 147 -8.52 1.58 -2.85
C GLY A 147 -7.47 2.61 -2.46
N LEU A 148 -6.25 2.12 -2.29
CA LEU A 148 -5.07 2.96 -2.12
C LEU A 148 -4.34 3.07 -3.45
N LEU A 149 -4.38 4.25 -4.04
CA LEU A 149 -3.65 4.58 -5.24
C LEU A 149 -2.24 5.06 -4.87
N ALA A 150 -1.25 4.60 -5.61
CA ALA A 150 0.12 5.06 -5.55
C ALA A 150 0.67 5.35 -6.96
N MET A 151 1.51 6.37 -7.06
CA MET A 151 2.21 6.75 -8.28
C MET A 151 3.72 6.81 -8.04
N GLY A 152 4.49 6.48 -9.06
CA GLY A 152 5.93 6.63 -9.07
C GLY A 152 6.62 5.54 -9.88
N PRO A 153 7.96 5.63 -10.04
CA PRO A 153 8.73 4.62 -10.75
C PRO A 153 8.62 3.28 -10.03
N GLN A 154 8.07 2.28 -10.71
CA GLN A 154 7.82 0.96 -10.13
C GLN A 154 7.07 1.00 -8.78
N ALA A 155 6.10 1.91 -8.62
CA ALA A 155 5.34 2.05 -7.38
C ALA A 155 4.69 0.72 -6.97
N ASN A 156 4.80 0.37 -5.69
CA ASN A 156 4.18 -0.81 -5.07
C ASN A 156 3.46 -0.40 -3.79
N VAL A 157 2.33 -1.04 -3.51
CA VAL A 157 1.48 -0.80 -2.35
C VAL A 157 1.31 -2.12 -1.63
N THR A 158 1.72 -2.20 -0.37
CA THR A 158 1.59 -3.46 0.36
C THR A 158 1.11 -3.26 1.79
N PRO A 159 0.15 -4.07 2.26
CA PRO A 159 -0.36 -4.03 3.62
C PRO A 159 0.72 -4.39 4.62
N ARG A 160 0.84 -3.64 5.71
CA ARG A 160 1.90 -3.84 6.70
C ARG A 160 1.43 -3.42 8.08
N PHE A 161 1.27 -4.41 8.95
CA PHE A 161 1.00 -4.18 10.35
C PHE A 161 2.15 -3.43 11.02
N VAL A 162 1.81 -2.39 11.78
CA VAL A 162 2.75 -1.64 12.61
C VAL A 162 2.64 -2.18 14.02
N TRP A 163 3.58 -3.03 14.40
CA TRP A 163 3.55 -3.74 15.69
C TRP A 163 4.15 -2.91 16.84
N HIS A 164 5.03 -1.97 16.51
CA HIS A 164 5.60 -1.03 17.47
C HIS A 164 5.76 0.35 16.86
N ARG A 165 5.74 1.36 17.72
CA ARG A 165 5.92 2.75 17.35
C ARG A 165 6.48 3.52 18.53
N GLU A 166 7.24 4.55 18.23
CA GLU A 166 7.80 5.45 19.23
C GLU A 166 8.12 6.81 18.62
N LEU A 167 8.40 7.78 19.48
CA LEU A 167 8.99 9.04 19.06
C LEU A 167 10.50 8.97 19.26
N ARG A 168 11.25 9.20 18.19
CA ARG A 168 12.72 9.21 18.19
C ARG A 168 13.20 10.56 17.68
N ASN A 169 13.83 11.34 18.55
CA ASN A 169 14.34 12.68 18.23
C ASN A 169 13.28 13.57 17.55
N GLY A 170 12.05 13.56 18.09
CA GLY A 170 10.93 14.34 17.57
C GLY A 170 10.27 13.78 16.30
N ARG A 171 10.70 12.62 15.81
CA ARG A 171 10.17 11.95 14.61
C ARG A 171 9.42 10.69 14.98
N LEU A 172 8.33 10.38 14.27
CA LEU A 172 7.61 9.12 14.47
C LEU A 172 8.41 7.97 13.83
N ALA A 173 8.76 6.98 14.64
CA ALA A 173 9.28 5.70 14.17
C ALA A 173 8.17 4.65 14.24
N THR A 174 8.03 3.86 13.17
CA THR A 174 7.08 2.73 13.10
C THR A 174 7.83 1.47 12.70
N PHE A 175 7.47 0.34 13.31
CA PHE A 175 8.17 -0.92 13.17
C PHE A 175 7.24 -2.01 12.65
N HIS A 176 7.72 -2.78 11.68
CA HIS A 176 6.97 -3.89 11.09
C HIS A 176 7.90 -5.05 10.75
N GLY A 177 7.35 -6.27 10.70
CA GLY A 177 8.07 -7.47 10.29
C GLY A 177 7.98 -7.74 8.78
N ASP A 178 8.61 -8.83 8.36
CA ASP A 178 8.64 -9.36 7.01
C ASP A 178 7.30 -10.00 6.59
N GLY A 179 6.32 -9.14 6.31
CA GLY A 179 5.24 -9.45 5.37
C GLY A 179 5.58 -8.96 3.95
N LEU A 180 6.86 -8.68 3.66
CA LEU A 180 7.24 -8.00 2.43
C LEU A 180 6.99 -8.87 1.19
N THR A 181 6.13 -8.40 0.27
CA THR A 181 6.16 -8.93 -1.09
C THR A 181 7.56 -8.70 -1.64
N MET A 182 8.13 -9.68 -2.34
CA MET A 182 9.51 -9.62 -2.83
C MET A 182 9.81 -8.32 -3.61
N LYS A 183 8.81 -7.79 -4.32
CA LYS A 183 8.92 -6.53 -5.07
C LYS A 183 9.12 -5.32 -4.14
N THR A 184 8.41 -5.25 -3.02
CA THR A 184 8.57 -4.17 -2.04
C THR A 184 9.91 -4.26 -1.34
N LEU A 185 10.40 -5.47 -1.03
CA LEU A 185 11.75 -5.65 -0.50
C LEU A 185 12.81 -5.18 -1.50
N ARG A 186 12.69 -5.56 -2.78
CA ARG A 186 13.60 -5.11 -3.85
C ARG A 186 13.62 -3.58 -3.98
N ASN A 187 12.44 -2.94 -3.93
CA ASN A 187 12.38 -1.48 -3.92
C ASN A 187 13.15 -0.89 -2.73
N LEU A 188 12.97 -1.40 -1.51
CA LEU A 188 13.66 -0.90 -0.31
C LEU A 188 15.18 -1.10 -0.33
N GLN A 189 15.67 -2.13 -1.01
CA GLN A 189 17.11 -2.36 -1.19
C GLN A 189 17.77 -1.28 -2.07
N VAL A 190 17.01 -0.70 -3.00
CA VAL A 190 17.51 0.31 -3.96
C VAL A 190 17.13 1.73 -3.53
N ASN A 191 15.94 1.90 -2.95
CA ASN A 191 15.39 3.17 -2.51
C ASN A 191 14.71 3.01 -1.15
N ARG A 192 15.35 3.50 -0.09
CA ARG A 192 14.81 3.46 1.29
C ARG A 192 13.59 4.37 1.46
N THR A 193 13.43 5.34 0.57
CA THR A 193 12.34 6.29 0.62
C THR A 193 10.99 5.60 0.44
N SER A 194 10.06 5.89 1.34
CA SER A 194 8.76 5.23 1.38
C SER A 194 7.69 6.10 2.03
N VAL A 195 6.43 5.74 1.79
CA VAL A 195 5.27 6.35 2.44
C VAL A 195 4.51 5.28 3.20
N ARG A 196 4.39 5.48 4.51
CA ARG A 196 3.51 4.71 5.38
C ARG A 196 2.12 5.33 5.29
N VAL A 197 1.13 4.58 4.85
CA VAL A 197 -0.26 5.04 4.84
C VAL A 197 -1.00 4.37 5.98
N ILE A 198 -1.71 5.16 6.78
CA ILE A 198 -2.56 4.70 7.89
C ILE A 198 -3.92 5.37 7.75
N PHE A 199 -5.03 4.64 7.71
CA PHE A 199 -6.36 5.24 7.67
C PHE A 199 -7.41 4.42 8.40
N ASP A 200 -8.44 5.11 8.90
CA ASP A 200 -9.64 4.54 9.51
C ASP A 200 -10.58 4.02 8.44
N LEU A 201 -10.92 2.74 8.50
CA LEU A 201 -11.74 2.07 7.48
C LEU A 201 -13.19 2.58 7.48
N ALA A 202 -13.72 3.01 8.63
CA ALA A 202 -15.09 3.51 8.73
C ALA A 202 -15.20 4.95 8.21
N LYS A 203 -14.18 5.78 8.46
CA LYS A 203 -14.17 7.20 8.05
C LYS A 203 -13.52 7.43 6.69
N LEU A 204 -12.65 6.52 6.25
CA LEU A 204 -11.80 6.68 5.07
C LEU A 204 -10.92 7.94 5.14
N GLU A 205 -10.43 8.22 6.36
CA GLU A 205 -9.57 9.35 6.70
C GLU A 205 -8.35 8.84 7.46
N GLY A 206 -7.22 9.51 7.28
CA GLY A 206 -5.93 9.02 7.75
C GLY A 206 -4.78 9.94 7.35
N TYR A 207 -3.61 9.34 7.20
CA TYR A 207 -2.35 10.04 6.98
C TYR A 207 -1.43 9.30 6.02
N ALA A 208 -0.75 10.09 5.20
CA ALA A 208 0.42 9.69 4.44
C ALA A 208 1.67 10.17 5.19
N ILE A 209 2.44 9.22 5.71
CA ILE A 209 3.61 9.43 6.55
C ILE A 209 4.86 9.13 5.69
N TYR A 210 5.42 10.18 5.10
CA TYR A 210 6.61 10.13 4.27
C TYR A 210 7.84 9.94 5.15
N GLY A 211 8.77 9.11 4.70
CA GLY A 211 9.99 8.84 5.45
C GLY A 211 10.93 7.86 4.77
N GLN A 212 11.80 7.26 5.57
CA GLN A 212 12.73 6.22 5.13
C GLN A 212 12.44 4.91 5.88
N THR A 213 12.45 3.80 5.15
CA THR A 213 12.35 2.46 5.71
C THR A 213 13.65 1.72 5.51
N GLU A 214 14.14 1.08 6.56
CA GLU A 214 15.32 0.24 6.51
C GLU A 214 15.17 -0.99 7.40
N GLU A 215 15.91 -2.04 7.04
CA GLU A 215 16.04 -3.24 7.85
C GLU A 215 16.88 -2.93 9.10
N VAL A 216 16.46 -3.47 10.25
CA VAL A 216 17.12 -3.28 11.53
C VAL A 216 17.32 -4.64 12.20
N THR A 217 18.38 -4.75 13.01
CA THR A 217 18.70 -5.99 13.72
C THR A 217 18.06 -6.02 15.11
N PRO A 218 17.84 -7.20 15.72
CA PRO A 218 17.34 -7.31 17.09
C PRO A 218 18.21 -6.56 18.10
N GLU A 219 19.52 -6.51 17.90
CA GLU A 219 20.47 -5.84 18.80
C GLU A 219 20.36 -4.33 18.71
N ALA A 220 20.12 -3.79 17.52
CA ALA A 220 19.94 -2.37 17.28
C ALA A 220 18.57 -1.86 17.76
N GLU A 221 17.54 -2.73 17.72
CA GLU A 221 16.14 -2.37 17.99
C GLU A 221 15.42 -3.43 18.86
N PRO A 222 15.87 -3.65 20.12
CA PRO A 222 15.38 -4.75 20.95
C PRO A 222 13.89 -4.62 21.33
N GLU A 223 13.38 -3.41 21.48
CA GLU A 223 11.96 -3.16 21.79
C GLU A 223 11.07 -3.43 20.58
N GLY A 224 11.44 -2.87 19.42
CA GLY A 224 10.75 -3.13 18.15
C GLY A 224 10.72 -4.61 17.81
N TRP A 225 11.85 -5.32 17.98
CA TRP A 225 11.95 -6.76 17.75
C TRP A 225 11.01 -7.56 18.66
N ARG A 226 10.99 -7.28 19.97
CA ARG A 226 10.11 -7.97 20.93
C ARG A 226 8.64 -7.77 20.58
N ALA A 227 8.23 -6.54 20.28
CA ALA A 227 6.86 -6.22 19.94
C ALA A 227 6.40 -6.87 18.62
N ILE A 228 7.24 -6.86 17.58
CA ILE A 228 6.93 -7.54 16.32
C ILE A 228 6.84 -9.05 16.51
N SER A 229 7.78 -9.65 17.24
CA SER A 229 7.77 -11.09 17.52
C SER A 229 6.50 -11.50 18.26
N ALA A 230 6.12 -10.76 19.30
CA ALA A 230 4.87 -10.99 20.02
C ALA A 230 3.64 -10.85 19.11
N GLY A 231 3.66 -9.89 18.18
CA GLY A 231 2.62 -9.71 17.18
C GLY A 231 2.48 -10.88 16.22
N PHE A 232 3.59 -11.38 15.67
CA PHE A 232 3.58 -12.56 14.79
C PHE A 232 3.18 -13.84 15.53
N ASP A 233 3.65 -14.03 16.77
CA ASP A 233 3.27 -15.17 17.61
C ASP A 233 1.76 -15.15 17.89
N ALA A 234 1.18 -13.98 18.19
CA ALA A 234 -0.24 -13.83 18.47
C ALA A 234 -1.16 -14.21 17.28
N ILE A 235 -0.66 -14.07 16.05
CA ILE A 235 -1.39 -14.45 14.82
C ILE A 235 -0.97 -15.82 14.28
N GLY A 236 -0.10 -16.55 14.98
CA GLY A 236 0.35 -17.90 14.59
C GLY A 236 1.33 -17.92 13.42
N PHE A 237 1.99 -16.81 13.09
CA PHE A 237 2.95 -16.70 11.98
C PHE A 237 4.38 -17.08 12.41
N GLY A 238 4.60 -17.40 13.68
CA GLY A 238 5.91 -17.73 14.24
C GLY A 238 6.79 -16.48 14.41
N ARG A 239 8.09 -16.59 14.11
CA ARG A 239 9.02 -15.46 14.24
C ARG A 239 9.22 -14.72 12.92
N PRO A 240 9.33 -13.38 12.92
CA PRO A 240 9.69 -12.63 11.73
C PRO A 240 11.11 -13.00 11.27
N SER A 241 11.35 -13.16 9.97
CA SER A 241 12.71 -13.32 9.43
C SER A 241 13.45 -11.99 9.29
N LYS A 242 12.73 -10.88 9.13
CA LYS A 242 13.31 -9.53 9.06
C LYS A 242 12.42 -8.51 9.74
N VAL A 243 13.04 -7.46 10.25
CA VAL A 243 12.34 -6.35 10.89
C VAL A 243 12.77 -5.04 10.25
N PHE A 244 11.80 -4.15 10.08
CA PHE A 244 11.99 -2.89 9.39
C PHE A 244 11.50 -1.73 10.24
N ARG A 245 12.30 -0.67 10.29
CA ARG A 245 11.96 0.62 10.88
C ARG A 245 11.65 1.61 9.77
N HIS A 246 10.50 2.25 9.84
CA HIS A 246 10.19 3.46 9.08
C HIS A 246 10.35 4.67 10.01
N LEU A 247 11.10 5.69 9.58
CA LEU A 247 11.30 6.94 10.32
C LEU A 247 10.72 8.11 9.52
N SER A 248 9.72 8.80 10.08
CA SER A 248 8.97 9.84 9.38
C SER A 248 9.78 11.13 9.19
N ASP A 249 9.73 11.71 8.00
CA ASP A 249 10.19 13.07 7.70
C ASP A 249 9.03 14.06 7.65
N ARG A 250 7.89 13.63 7.09
CA ARG A 250 6.72 14.49 6.84
C ARG A 250 5.43 13.68 7.00
N ILE A 251 4.43 14.28 7.63
CA ILE A 251 3.11 13.67 7.82
C ILE A 251 2.07 14.58 7.19
N LEU A 252 1.31 14.05 6.24
CA LEU A 252 0.23 14.76 5.56
C LEU A 252 -1.11 14.06 5.83
N PRO A 253 -2.21 14.81 5.98
CA PRO A 253 -3.54 14.21 6.04
C PRO A 253 -3.85 13.53 4.70
N LEU A 254 -4.61 12.45 4.78
CA LEU A 254 -5.07 11.66 3.66
C LEU A 254 -6.54 11.35 3.87
N ALA A 255 -7.38 11.71 2.92
CA ALA A 255 -8.80 11.40 2.96
C ALA A 255 -9.26 10.89 1.59
N LEU A 256 -10.39 10.19 1.56
CA LEU A 256 -11.01 9.78 0.31
C LEU A 256 -11.20 11.00 -0.60
N ALA A 257 -10.69 10.92 -1.83
CA ALA A 257 -10.83 12.00 -2.80
C ALA A 257 -12.32 12.36 -3.00
N PRO A 258 -12.67 13.66 -3.03
CA PRO A 258 -14.03 14.07 -3.39
C PRO A 258 -14.33 13.59 -4.81
N GLY A 259 -15.48 12.93 -4.97
CA GLY A 259 -15.98 12.45 -6.26
C GLY A 259 -16.57 13.54 -7.13
#